data_AF-A0A7W1V3S6-F1
#
_entry.id   AF-A0A7W1V3S6-F1
#
_cell.length_a   1.000
_cell.length_b   1.000
_cell.length_c   1.000
_cell.angle_alpha   90.00
_cell.angle_beta   90.00
_cell.angle_gamma   90.00
#
_symmetry.space_group_name_H-M   'P 1'
#
loop_
_entity.id
_entity.type
_entity.pdbx_description
1 polymer ?
#
loop_
_entity_poly.entity_id
_entity_poly.type
_entity_poly.pdbx_seq_one_letter_code
_entity_poly.pdbx_strand_id
1 'polypeptide(L)'
;MTSSKPGPTSDEEPTIGRLVADTSRDLSTLIHSEIQLAKTELTFSLKAGGLGAALFAVAGFVAVLAIIMASIAFALFLDWWFAGTATAFTIVFGIYLLISAVVAWLGLKKIKQVKAPEQTIATMKSNKQVLKRG
;
A
#
# COMPACT_ATOMS: atom_id res chain seq x y z
N MET A 1 21.04 76.72 -19.81
CA MET A 1 20.41 75.40 -19.99
C MET A 1 21.49 74.41 -20.38
N THR A 2 21.91 73.50 -19.49
CA THR A 2 22.31 72.12 -19.85
C THR A 2 22.40 71.29 -18.56
N SER A 3 21.62 70.22 -18.55
CA SER A 3 21.40 69.24 -17.50
C SER A 3 22.66 68.43 -17.16
N SER A 4 23.05 68.37 -15.89
CA SER A 4 24.00 67.39 -15.37
C SER A 4 23.25 66.13 -14.93
N LYS A 5 23.27 65.14 -15.80
CA LYS A 5 22.75 63.77 -15.61
C LYS A 5 23.41 63.13 -14.37
N PRO A 6 22.67 62.51 -13.43
CA PRO A 6 23.30 61.78 -12.34
C PRO A 6 24.04 60.56 -12.90
N GLY A 7 25.24 60.31 -12.37
CA GLY A 7 26.10 59.19 -12.75
C GLY A 7 25.48 57.82 -12.46
N PRO A 8 26.05 56.75 -13.03
CA PRO A 8 25.54 55.39 -12.93
C PRO A 8 25.44 54.97 -11.46
N THR A 9 24.27 54.47 -11.09
CA THR A 9 23.99 53.88 -9.78
C THR A 9 25.01 52.78 -9.50
N SER A 10 25.76 52.99 -8.42
CA SER A 10 26.62 52.03 -7.70
C SER A 10 26.48 50.58 -8.14
N ASP A 11 27.59 50.02 -8.60
CA ASP A 11 27.86 48.59 -8.56
C ASP A 11 27.59 48.09 -7.13
N GLU A 12 26.44 47.44 -6.93
CA GLU A 12 26.14 46.70 -5.71
C GLU A 12 27.04 45.47 -5.70
N GLU A 13 28.18 45.57 -5.00
CA GLU A 13 28.91 44.37 -4.59
C GLU A 13 27.93 43.41 -3.90
N PRO A 14 27.98 42.10 -4.20
CA PRO A 14 27.15 41.12 -3.50
C PRO A 14 27.41 41.19 -2.00
N THR A 15 26.51 41.83 -1.26
CA THR A 15 26.61 41.84 0.20
C THR A 15 26.41 40.41 0.71
N ILE A 16 27.15 40.02 1.75
CA ILE A 16 27.04 38.69 2.39
C ILE A 16 25.57 38.35 2.70
N GLY A 17 24.76 39.35 3.08
CA GLY A 17 23.33 39.20 3.32
C GLY A 17 22.53 38.78 2.08
N ARG A 18 22.91 39.24 0.89
CA ARG A 18 22.27 38.86 -0.39
C ARG A 18 22.63 37.43 -0.79
N LEU A 19 23.88 37.01 -0.62
CA LEU A 19 24.30 35.61 -0.85
C LEU A 19 23.61 34.61 0.08
N VAL A 20 23.47 34.94 1.36
CA VAL A 20 22.76 34.09 2.32
C VAL A 20 21.27 34.04 1.99
N ALA A 21 20.66 35.16 1.60
CA ALA A 21 19.27 35.19 1.16
C ALA A 21 19.03 34.38 -0.13
N ASP A 22 19.94 34.45 -1.10
CA ASP A 22 19.85 33.69 -2.35
C ASP A 22 20.05 32.18 -2.11
N THR A 23 21.05 31.80 -1.31
CA THR A 23 21.29 30.38 -0.95
C THR A 23 20.11 29.78 -0.16
N SER A 24 19.53 30.54 0.75
CA SER A 24 18.33 30.14 1.50
C SER A 24 17.12 29.93 0.58
N ARG A 25 16.99 30.79 -0.44
CA ARG A 25 15.95 30.67 -1.45
C ARG A 25 16.15 29.43 -2.33
N ASP A 26 17.38 29.17 -2.77
CA ASP A 26 17.70 27.99 -3.59
C ASP A 26 17.49 26.68 -2.83
N LEU A 27 17.89 26.64 -1.55
CA LEU A 27 17.63 25.48 -0.68
C LEU A 27 16.12 25.26 -0.47
N SER A 28 15.36 26.35 -0.29
CA SER A 28 13.90 26.28 -0.18
C SER A 28 13.28 25.73 -1.47
N THR A 29 13.81 26.13 -2.64
CA THR A 29 13.37 25.62 -3.94
C THR A 29 13.66 24.12 -4.10
N LEU A 30 14.86 23.66 -3.70
CA LEU A 30 15.22 22.24 -3.75
C LEU A 30 14.32 21.37 -2.84
N ILE A 31 14.08 21.81 -1.61
CA ILE A 31 13.20 21.10 -0.68
C ILE A 31 11.78 21.05 -1.25
N HIS A 32 11.30 22.16 -1.80
CA HIS A 32 9.98 22.20 -2.41
C HIS A 32 9.88 21.25 -3.62
N SER A 33 10.90 21.18 -4.47
CA SER A 33 10.92 20.24 -5.60
C SER A 33 10.93 18.79 -5.16
N GLU A 34 11.68 18.45 -4.11
CA GLU A 34 11.73 17.09 -3.55
C GLU A 34 10.35 16.66 -3.01
N ILE A 35 9.67 17.57 -2.31
CA ILE A 35 8.30 17.36 -1.82
C ILE A 35 7.32 17.19 -2.98
N GLN A 36 7.42 18.00 -4.04
CA GLN A 36 6.55 17.85 -5.21
C GLN A 36 6.77 16.52 -5.92
N LEU A 37 8.02 16.08 -6.05
CA LEU A 37 8.36 14.80 -6.66
C LEU A 37 7.82 13.64 -5.81
N ALA A 38 8.10 13.64 -4.51
CA ALA A 38 7.58 12.63 -3.57
C ALA A 38 6.04 12.60 -3.56
N LYS A 39 5.38 13.75 -3.62
CA LYS A 39 3.91 13.84 -3.74
C LYS A 39 3.41 13.24 -5.05
N THR A 40 4.12 13.45 -6.15
CA THR A 40 3.75 12.90 -7.46
C THR A 40 3.94 11.38 -7.48
N GLU A 41 5.05 10.87 -6.97
CA GLU A 41 5.31 9.44 -6.89
C GLU A 41 4.34 8.73 -5.94
N LEU A 42 4.04 9.34 -4.79
CA LEU A 42 3.08 8.81 -3.84
C LEU A 42 1.66 8.81 -4.43
N THR A 43 1.23 9.89 -5.10
CA THR A 43 -0.10 9.94 -5.72
C THR A 43 -0.24 8.94 -6.87
N PHE A 44 0.81 8.74 -7.67
CA PHE A 44 0.85 7.69 -8.69
C PHE A 44 0.73 6.30 -8.08
N SER A 45 1.52 6.02 -7.03
CA SER A 45 1.49 4.75 -6.30
C SER A 45 0.14 4.48 -5.64
N LEU A 46 -0.47 5.50 -5.04
CA LEU A 46 -1.82 5.42 -4.45
C LEU A 46 -2.89 5.20 -5.51
N LYS A 47 -2.79 5.83 -6.68
CA LYS A 47 -3.75 5.67 -7.75
C LYS A 47 -3.65 4.28 -8.39
N ALA A 48 -2.44 3.82 -8.67
CA ALA A 48 -2.20 2.49 -9.21
C ALA A 48 -2.58 1.39 -8.21
N GLY A 49 -2.12 1.51 -6.96
CA GLY A 49 -2.47 0.60 -5.87
C GLY A 49 -3.95 0.62 -5.53
N GLY A 50 -4.57 1.81 -5.51
CA GLY A 50 -6.00 1.99 -5.25
C GLY A 50 -6.89 1.43 -6.34
N LEU A 51 -6.55 1.66 -7.62
CA LEU A 51 -7.25 1.05 -8.75
C LEU A 51 -7.08 -0.48 -8.74
N GLY A 52 -5.86 -0.98 -8.48
CA GLY A 52 -5.61 -2.40 -8.34
C GLY A 52 -6.45 -3.04 -7.23
N ALA A 53 -6.47 -2.43 -6.04
CA ALA A 53 -7.28 -2.89 -4.92
C ALA A 53 -8.78 -2.87 -5.24
N ALA A 54 -9.28 -1.82 -5.90
CA ALA A 54 -10.68 -1.73 -6.32
C ALA A 54 -11.03 -2.83 -7.34
N LEU A 55 -10.18 -3.06 -8.35
CA LEU A 55 -10.36 -4.13 -9.32
C LEU A 55 -10.34 -5.51 -8.66
N PHE A 56 -9.43 -5.76 -7.73
CA PHE A 56 -9.39 -7.01 -6.96
C PHE A 56 -10.62 -7.18 -6.07
N ALA A 57 -11.14 -6.10 -5.47
CA ALA A 57 -12.39 -6.15 -4.70
C ALA A 57 -13.58 -6.53 -5.58
N VAL A 58 -13.70 -5.92 -6.76
CA VAL A 58 -14.75 -6.28 -7.74
C VAL A 58 -14.57 -7.72 -8.23
N ALA A 59 -13.35 -8.12 -8.59
CA ALA A 59 -13.07 -9.50 -9.02
C ALA A 59 -13.40 -10.51 -7.91
N GLY A 60 -13.03 -10.23 -6.66
CA GLY A 60 -13.37 -11.05 -5.51
C GLY A 60 -14.89 -11.16 -5.31
N PHE A 61 -15.62 -10.04 -5.40
CA PHE A 61 -17.08 -10.04 -5.33
C PHE A 61 -17.72 -10.88 -6.44
N VAL A 62 -17.29 -10.70 -7.69
CA VAL A 62 -17.77 -11.49 -8.83
C VAL A 62 -17.44 -12.97 -8.65
N ALA A 63 -16.25 -13.31 -8.14
CA ALA A 63 -15.88 -14.69 -7.86
C ALA A 63 -16.79 -15.33 -6.79
N VAL A 64 -17.14 -14.58 -5.73
CA VAL A 64 -18.11 -15.04 -4.72
C VAL A 64 -19.46 -15.33 -5.36
N LEU A 65 -19.98 -14.42 -6.20
CA LEU A 65 -21.24 -14.63 -6.91
C LEU A 65 -21.19 -15.85 -7.85
N ALA A 66 -20.09 -16.01 -8.59
CA ALA A 66 -19.87 -17.14 -9.48
C ALA A 66 -19.84 -18.47 -8.71
N ILE A 67 -19.19 -18.52 -7.53
CA ILE A 67 -19.16 -19.70 -6.66
C ILE A 67 -20.58 -20.05 -6.18
N ILE A 68 -21.40 -19.05 -5.79
CA ILE A 68 -22.79 -19.30 -5.38
C ILE A 68 -23.60 -19.89 -6.53
N MET A 69 -23.53 -19.29 -7.73
CA MET A 69 -24.23 -19.80 -8.91
C MET A 69 -23.75 -21.20 -9.32
N ALA A 70 -22.44 -21.44 -9.30
CA ALA A 70 -21.86 -22.74 -9.58
C ALA A 70 -22.28 -23.80 -8.55
N SER A 71 -22.43 -23.43 -7.28
CA SER A 71 -22.92 -24.33 -6.22
C SER A 71 -24.33 -24.81 -6.52
N ILE A 72 -25.22 -23.88 -6.89
CA ILE A 72 -26.61 -24.19 -7.23
C ILE A 72 -26.65 -25.04 -8.49
N ALA A 73 -25.92 -24.65 -9.54
CA ALA A 73 -25.86 -25.40 -10.79
C ALA A 73 -25.35 -26.83 -10.57
N PHE A 74 -24.30 -27.01 -9.76
CA PHE A 74 -23.75 -28.32 -9.44
C PHE A 74 -24.72 -29.16 -8.60
N ALA A 75 -25.40 -28.56 -7.62
CA ALA A 75 -26.43 -29.26 -6.86
C ALA A 75 -27.60 -29.71 -7.75
N LEU A 76 -28.08 -28.86 -8.66
CA LEU A 76 -29.13 -29.23 -9.61
C LEU A 76 -28.67 -30.32 -10.60
N PHE A 77 -27.41 -30.26 -11.04
CA PHE A 77 -26.81 -31.31 -11.85
C PHE A 77 -26.77 -32.66 -11.11
N LEU A 78 -26.41 -32.65 -9.82
CA LEU A 78 -26.44 -33.83 -8.96
C LEU A 78 -27.88 -34.33 -8.74
N ASP A 79 -28.84 -33.45 -8.49
CA ASP A 79 -30.25 -33.81 -8.29
C ASP A 79 -30.85 -34.49 -9.52
N TRP A 80 -30.36 -34.16 -10.72
CA TRP A 80 -30.78 -34.84 -11.95
C TRP A 80 -30.31 -36.30 -12.01
N TRP A 81 -29.17 -36.62 -11.40
CA TRP A 81 -28.58 -37.97 -11.39
C TRP A 81 -28.85 -38.78 -10.12
N PHE A 82 -29.10 -38.11 -9.00
CA PHE A 82 -29.24 -38.69 -7.67
C PHE A 82 -30.55 -38.23 -7.03
N ALA A 83 -31.27 -39.14 -6.38
CA ALA A 83 -32.59 -38.86 -5.82
C ALA A 83 -32.53 -37.93 -4.59
N GLY A 84 -32.69 -36.61 -4.81
CA GLY A 84 -33.16 -35.67 -3.80
C GLY A 84 -32.31 -34.41 -3.68
N THR A 85 -32.98 -33.26 -3.84
CA THR A 85 -32.37 -31.94 -3.80
C THR A 85 -31.57 -31.71 -2.51
N ALA A 86 -32.09 -32.18 -1.37
CA ALA A 86 -31.40 -32.08 -0.08
C ALA A 86 -30.05 -32.83 -0.07
N THR A 87 -29.99 -34.02 -0.65
CA THR A 87 -28.77 -34.82 -0.74
C THR A 87 -27.73 -34.12 -1.61
N ALA A 88 -28.16 -33.57 -2.76
CA ALA A 88 -27.27 -32.88 -3.68
C ALA A 88 -26.60 -31.66 -3.02
N PHE A 89 -27.38 -30.79 -2.38
CA PHE A 89 -26.84 -29.63 -1.65
C PHE A 89 -25.94 -30.04 -0.48
N THR A 90 -26.22 -31.17 0.19
CA THR A 90 -25.37 -31.69 1.27
C THR A 90 -24.00 -32.14 0.75
N ILE A 91 -23.93 -32.73 -0.45
CA ILE A 91 -22.65 -33.10 -1.10
C ILE A 91 -21.84 -31.85 -1.43
N VAL A 92 -22.48 -30.83 -2.04
CA VAL A 92 -21.80 -29.56 -2.35
C VAL A 92 -21.25 -28.90 -1.07
N PHE A 93 -22.04 -28.91 0.01
CA PHE A 93 -21.61 -28.43 1.32
C PHE A 93 -20.40 -29.23 1.85
N GLY A 94 -20.43 -30.55 1.75
CA GLY A 94 -19.31 -31.42 2.15
C GLY A 94 -18.01 -31.12 1.38
N ILE A 95 -18.12 -30.83 0.08
CA ILE A 95 -16.97 -30.41 -0.74
C ILE A 95 -16.37 -29.10 -0.20
N TYR A 96 -17.20 -28.11 0.13
CA TYR A 96 -16.71 -26.85 0.71
C TYR A 96 -16.07 -27.03 2.08
N LEU A 97 -16.62 -27.90 2.93
CA LEU A 97 -15.96 -28.24 4.20
C LEU A 97 -14.58 -28.85 3.99
N LEU A 98 -14.43 -29.75 3.01
CA LEU A 98 -13.16 -30.37 2.71
C LEU A 98 -12.14 -29.35 2.18
N ILE A 99 -12.54 -28.49 1.24
CA ILE A 99 -11.69 -27.40 0.72
C ILE A 99 -11.28 -26.47 1.88
N SER A 100 -12.24 -26.06 2.72
CA SER A 100 -12.00 -25.18 3.87
C SER A 100 -11.00 -25.81 4.85
N ALA A 101 -11.17 -27.10 5.18
CA ALA A 101 -10.25 -27.82 6.06
C ALA A 101 -8.82 -27.85 5.52
N VAL A 102 -8.64 -28.09 4.22
CA VAL A 102 -7.32 -28.08 3.56
C VAL A 102 -6.70 -26.70 3.59
N VAL A 103 -7.44 -25.66 3.19
CA VAL A 103 -6.95 -24.27 3.18
C VAL A 103 -6.59 -23.80 4.59
N ALA A 104 -7.44 -24.07 5.59
CA ALA A 104 -7.17 -23.78 6.99
C ALA A 104 -5.90 -24.49 7.49
N TRP A 105 -5.74 -25.78 7.16
CA TRP A 105 -4.56 -26.54 7.54
C TRP A 105 -3.28 -25.99 6.91
N LEU A 106 -3.30 -25.64 5.62
CA LEU A 106 -2.17 -25.00 4.93
C LEU A 106 -1.85 -23.62 5.52
N GLY A 107 -2.87 -22.83 5.85
CA GLY A 107 -2.74 -21.54 6.52
C GLY A 107 -2.07 -21.66 7.89
N LEU A 108 -2.55 -22.60 8.71
CA LEU A 108 -1.95 -22.91 10.02
C LEU A 108 -0.49 -23.37 9.88
N LYS A 109 -0.18 -24.19 8.87
CA LYS A 109 1.20 -24.62 8.61
C LYS A 109 2.10 -23.44 8.23
N LYS A 110 1.62 -22.52 7.38
CA LYS A 110 2.36 -21.31 7.00
C LYS A 110 2.57 -20.37 8.20
N ILE A 111 1.55 -20.11 8.99
CA ILE A 111 1.65 -19.26 10.21
C ILE A 111 2.68 -19.85 11.18
N LYS A 112 2.65 -21.17 11.40
CA LYS A 112 3.62 -21.86 12.27
C LYS A 112 5.06 -21.83 11.75
N GLN A 113 5.26 -21.63 10.45
CA GLN A 113 6.59 -21.50 9.83
C GLN A 113 7.15 -20.09 9.92
N VAL A 114 6.34 -19.07 10.21
CA VAL A 114 6.82 -17.70 10.40
C VAL A 114 7.57 -17.63 11.72
N LYS A 115 8.91 -17.64 11.65
CA LYS A 115 9.77 -17.35 12.81
C LYS A 115 9.61 -15.88 13.18
N ALA A 116 9.60 -15.60 14.48
CA ALA A 116 9.59 -14.22 14.96
C ALA A 116 10.83 -13.47 14.42
N PRO A 117 10.71 -12.19 14.05
CA PRO A 117 11.84 -11.44 13.49
C PRO A 117 12.89 -11.17 14.57
N GLU A 118 13.89 -12.06 14.65
CA GLU A 118 14.91 -12.06 15.71
C GLU A 118 15.69 -10.74 15.77
N GLN A 119 16.03 -10.16 14.62
CA GLN A 119 16.75 -8.90 14.54
C GLN A 119 15.91 -7.73 15.07
N THR A 120 14.63 -7.65 14.68
CA THR A 120 13.71 -6.60 15.18
C THR A 120 13.53 -6.70 16.70
N ILE A 121 13.46 -7.93 17.23
CA ILE A 121 13.37 -8.17 18.67
C ILE A 121 14.68 -7.77 19.38
N ALA A 122 15.84 -8.08 18.79
CA ALA A 122 17.13 -7.72 19.34
C ALA A 122 17.32 -6.19 19.40
N THR A 123 16.99 -5.47 18.31
CA THR A 123 17.06 -4.01 18.26
C THR A 123 16.09 -3.37 19.26
N MET A 124 14.87 -3.88 19.42
CA MET A 124 13.94 -3.39 20.44
C MET A 124 14.44 -3.62 21.87
N LYS A 125 15.08 -4.76 22.16
CA LYS A 125 15.68 -5.04 23.47
C LYS A 125 16.85 -4.10 23.76
N SER A 126 17.69 -3.82 22.77
CA SER A 126 18.80 -2.89 22.88
C SER A 126 18.30 -1.46 23.15
N ASN A 127 17.31 -0.97 22.39
CA ASN A 127 16.72 0.35 22.61
C ASN A 127 16.09 0.48 24.01
N LYS A 128 15.41 -0.55 24.51
CA LYS A 128 14.89 -0.55 25.88
C LYS A 128 15.99 -0.52 26.95
N GLN A 129 17.15 -1.14 26.70
CA GLN A 129 18.29 -1.08 27.63
C GLN A 129 18.96 0.29 27.64
N VAL A 130 19.04 0.96 26.49
CA VAL A 130 19.59 2.32 26.39
C VAL A 130 18.69 3.32 27.14
N LEU A 131 17.37 3.23 26.96
CA LEU A 131 16.40 4.09 27.64
C LEU A 131 16.28 3.87 29.16
N LYS A 132 16.73 2.73 29.68
CA LYS A 132 16.76 2.46 31.13
C LYS A 132 18.07 2.92 31.80
N ARG A 133 19.09 3.28 31.02
CA ARG A 133 20.43 3.65 31.50
C ARG A 133 20.72 5.16 31.42
N GLY A 134 19.88 5.94 30.73
CA GLY A 134 19.85 7.40 30.78
C GLY A 134 18.72 7.86 31.69
#